data_AF-A0A2H2YH53-F1
#
_entry.id   AF-A0A2H2YH53-F1
#
_cell.length_a   1.000
_cell.length_b   1.000
_cell.length_c   1.000
_cell.angle_alpha   90.00
_cell.angle_beta   90.00
_cell.angle_gamma   90.00
#
_symmetry.space_group_name_H-M   'P 1'
#
loop_
_entity.id
_entity.type
_entity.pdbx_description
1 polymer ?
#
loop_
_entity_poly.entity_id
_entity_poly.type
_entity_poly.pdbx_seq_one_letter_code
_entity_poly.pdbx_strand_id
1 'polypeptide(L)'
;MTQDREHPLTELISIAAKAGIGLLPGGGLLTAGYESLQLLSKQAAIQMERRTEKRYEEFIKNVFEGEVTPEVTQHLTADDYTALLSGCMNDMENEKAKYYGRLAAAIGRGEIKSNSRRFMIITLGQLSELQLQMLRKSVIASQFSLRPSQGSGQLDAIQILQISDPIQRHEYNDLVSRSLYVTDKLSDLAKDLVKACFDPQELQPAAIGHLEWYPRTVDIIFDSNQTELVFSLIDACWASAIHSSNRGVQIIDRPVLANFASPRVMIMGSDAEPDYLPSLKARMKDNDILFVCYHNHEQLIRAYYPHSTVINAGGLSTVEITEQVMTRIKTANGLAI
;
A
#
# COMPACT_ATOMS: atom_id res chain seq x y z
N MET A 1 7.73 -52.58 8.10
CA MET A 1 8.91 -51.73 7.89
C MET A 1 8.78 -51.10 6.52
N THR A 2 8.10 -49.96 6.47
CA THR A 2 7.92 -49.14 5.26
C THR A 2 9.02 -48.09 5.25
N GLN A 3 9.80 -48.06 4.17
CA GLN A 3 10.84 -47.08 3.92
C GLN A 3 10.23 -45.68 3.88
N ASP A 4 10.69 -44.80 4.78
CA ASP A 4 10.54 -43.36 4.63
C ASP A 4 11.28 -42.94 3.36
N ARG A 5 10.51 -42.46 2.38
CA ARG A 5 11.07 -41.73 1.24
C ARG A 5 11.44 -40.35 1.75
N GLU A 6 12.70 -40.18 2.10
CA GLU A 6 13.28 -38.86 2.37
C GLU A 6 13.01 -37.94 1.18
N HIS A 7 12.44 -36.77 1.48
CA HIS A 7 12.07 -35.77 0.50
C HIS A 7 13.34 -35.23 -0.19
N PRO A 8 13.36 -35.04 -1.53
CA PRO A 8 14.55 -34.55 -2.26
C PRO A 8 15.06 -33.16 -1.80
N LEU A 9 14.27 -32.44 -1.00
CA LEU A 9 14.65 -31.17 -0.38
C LEU A 9 15.58 -31.35 0.84
N THR A 10 15.48 -32.47 1.57
CA THR A 10 16.32 -32.73 2.75
C THR A 10 17.77 -33.00 2.34
N GLU A 11 17.97 -33.71 1.22
CA GLU A 11 19.30 -33.87 0.61
C GLU A 11 19.87 -32.53 0.12
N LEU A 12 19.06 -31.69 -0.56
CA LEU A 12 19.48 -30.36 -1.02
C LEU A 12 19.86 -29.43 0.15
N ILE A 13 19.11 -29.45 1.25
CA ILE A 13 19.42 -28.69 2.48
C ILE A 13 20.74 -29.17 3.10
N SER A 14 20.98 -30.48 3.12
CA SER A 14 22.23 -31.06 3.67
C SER A 14 23.46 -30.79 2.78
N ILE A 15 23.26 -30.75 1.46
CA ILE A 15 24.32 -30.49 0.48
C ILE A 15 24.67 -29.00 0.46
N ALA A 16 23.67 -28.11 0.51
CA ALA A 16 23.89 -26.66 0.59
C ALA A 16 24.58 -26.26 1.91
N ALA A 17 24.15 -26.83 3.04
CA ALA A 17 24.79 -26.60 4.34
C ALA A 17 26.24 -27.12 4.40
N LYS A 18 26.56 -28.22 3.68
CA LYS A 18 27.93 -28.73 3.55
C LYS A 18 28.77 -28.00 2.49
N ALA A 19 28.15 -27.32 1.53
CA ALA A 19 28.82 -26.60 0.44
C ALA A 19 29.16 -25.15 0.77
N GLY A 20 28.86 -24.65 1.97
CA GLY A 20 29.15 -23.29 2.46
C GLY A 20 30.63 -22.85 2.46
N ILE A 21 31.55 -23.67 1.94
CA ILE A 21 32.98 -23.34 1.78
C ILE A 21 33.40 -23.31 0.28
N GLY A 22 32.53 -23.65 -0.68
CA GLY A 22 32.98 -24.13 -1.99
C GLY A 22 32.55 -23.40 -3.26
N LEU A 23 31.78 -22.30 -3.23
CA LEU A 23 31.20 -21.73 -4.46
C LEU A 23 31.40 -20.21 -4.59
N LEU A 24 32.61 -19.83 -4.98
CA LEU A 24 32.86 -18.57 -5.71
C LEU A 24 33.25 -18.91 -7.15
N PRO A 25 32.51 -18.46 -8.18
CA PRO A 25 32.95 -18.60 -9.56
C PRO A 25 33.95 -17.48 -9.90
N GLY A 26 35.24 -17.83 -9.91
CA GLY A 26 36.33 -16.93 -10.29
C GLY A 26 37.67 -17.33 -9.66
N GLY A 27 38.29 -18.40 -10.16
CA GLY A 27 39.62 -18.83 -9.69
C GLY A 27 40.74 -17.88 -10.12
N GLY A 28 41.57 -17.44 -9.17
CA GLY A 28 42.81 -16.71 -9.41
C GLY A 28 43.61 -16.48 -8.12
N LEU A 29 44.66 -17.29 -7.94
CA LEU A 29 45.73 -17.24 -6.93
C LEU A 29 45.99 -15.86 -6.26
N LEU A 30 45.91 -15.79 -4.93
CA LEU A 30 46.77 -14.93 -4.10
C LEU A 30 47.16 -15.63 -2.78
N THR A 31 48.22 -16.42 -2.86
CA THR A 31 48.97 -17.01 -1.73
C THR A 31 49.97 -16.02 -1.10
N ALA A 32 49.59 -14.76 -0.86
CA ALA A 32 50.49 -13.82 -0.19
C ALA A 32 49.69 -12.84 0.71
N GLY A 33 49.65 -13.14 2.01
CA GLY A 33 48.94 -12.34 3.02
C GLY A 33 48.37 -13.15 4.19
N TYR A 34 48.76 -14.42 4.33
CA TYR A 34 48.11 -15.40 5.20
C TYR A 34 48.22 -15.08 6.70
N GLU A 35 49.24 -14.33 7.13
CA GLU A 35 49.50 -14.08 8.56
C GLU A 35 48.96 -12.73 9.05
N SER A 36 48.78 -11.73 8.17
CA SER A 36 48.25 -10.41 8.52
C SER A 36 46.71 -10.36 8.47
N LEU A 37 46.08 -11.20 7.63
CA LEU A 37 44.62 -11.32 7.53
C LEU A 37 44.03 -12.28 8.59
N GLN A 38 44.79 -13.20 9.17
CA GLN A 38 44.26 -14.22 10.09
C GLN A 38 43.64 -13.69 11.39
N LEU A 39 44.05 -12.49 11.84
CA LEU A 39 43.53 -11.86 13.06
C LEU A 39 42.29 -10.99 12.81
N LEU A 40 42.15 -10.40 11.63
CA LEU A 40 40.93 -9.67 11.21
C LEU A 40 39.87 -10.62 10.58
N SER A 41 40.30 -11.76 10.03
CA SER A 41 39.45 -12.69 9.28
C SER A 41 38.69 -13.70 10.13
N LYS A 42 39.09 -14.07 11.36
CA LYS A 42 38.28 -15.04 12.13
C LYS A 42 36.94 -14.47 12.55
N GLN A 43 36.91 -13.23 13.04
CA GLN A 43 35.65 -12.55 13.37
C GLN A 43 34.88 -12.17 12.09
N ALA A 44 35.55 -11.67 11.05
CA ALA A 44 34.90 -11.37 9.78
C ALA A 44 34.36 -12.62 9.05
N ALA A 45 35.06 -13.76 9.12
CA ALA A 45 34.62 -15.04 8.54
C ALA A 45 33.49 -15.65 9.36
N ILE A 46 33.55 -15.64 10.69
CA ILE A 46 32.41 -16.06 11.54
C ILE A 46 31.22 -15.13 11.32
N GLN A 47 31.44 -13.82 11.17
CA GLN A 47 30.38 -12.86 10.87
C GLN A 47 29.83 -13.05 9.45
N MET A 48 30.68 -13.41 8.48
CA MET A 48 30.30 -13.70 7.09
C MET A 48 29.59 -15.05 6.96
N GLU A 49 29.98 -16.05 7.76
CA GLU A 49 29.33 -17.34 7.89
C GLU A 49 27.96 -17.17 8.54
N ARG A 50 27.87 -16.46 9.69
CA ARG A 50 26.58 -16.10 10.32
C ARG A 50 25.69 -15.25 9.41
N ARG A 51 26.28 -14.35 8.62
CA ARG A 51 25.55 -13.51 7.65
C ARG A 51 24.99 -14.37 6.51
N THR A 52 25.79 -15.29 6.00
CA THR A 52 25.39 -16.26 4.96
C THR A 52 24.33 -17.21 5.49
N GLU A 53 24.50 -17.74 6.71
CA GLU A 53 23.53 -18.60 7.40
C GLU A 53 22.20 -17.88 7.57
N LYS A 54 22.21 -16.65 8.11
CA LYS A 54 20.99 -15.85 8.26
C LYS A 54 20.29 -15.58 6.93
N ARG A 55 21.04 -15.29 5.86
CA ARG A 55 20.45 -15.10 4.52
C ARG A 55 19.84 -16.39 3.99
N TYR A 56 20.52 -17.51 4.21
CA TYR A 56 20.04 -18.82 3.81
C TYR A 56 18.75 -19.16 4.56
N GLU A 57 18.72 -18.96 5.88
CA GLU A 57 17.52 -19.12 6.70
C GLU A 57 16.37 -18.22 6.23
N GLU A 58 16.65 -16.94 5.98
CA GLU A 58 15.65 -15.97 5.47
C GLU A 58 15.13 -16.40 4.10
N PHE A 59 16.01 -16.83 3.19
CA PHE A 59 15.64 -17.34 1.88
C PHE A 59 14.72 -18.56 2.02
N ILE A 60 15.17 -19.61 2.72
CA ILE A 60 14.42 -20.87 2.91
C ILE A 60 13.07 -20.61 3.57
N LYS A 61 13.04 -19.77 4.61
CA LYS A 61 11.80 -19.37 5.28
C LYS A 61 10.79 -18.79 4.30
N ASN A 62 11.23 -17.90 3.40
CA ASN A 62 10.37 -17.22 2.43
C ASN A 62 10.03 -18.10 1.21
N VAL A 63 10.88 -19.06 0.83
CA VAL A 63 10.56 -20.06 -0.20
C VAL A 63 9.40 -20.95 0.25
N PHE A 64 9.41 -21.34 1.53
CA PHE A 64 8.50 -22.32 2.12
C PHE A 64 7.50 -21.71 3.10
N GLU A 65 7.21 -20.41 2.95
CA GLU A 65 6.21 -19.72 3.77
C GLU A 65 4.79 -20.21 3.37
N GLY A 66 4.12 -20.91 4.30
CA GLY A 66 2.78 -21.49 4.08
C GLY A 66 2.78 -23.02 3.89
N GLU A 67 1.65 -23.59 3.46
CA GLU A 67 1.55 -25.02 3.14
C GLU A 67 2.26 -25.34 1.82
N VAL A 68 3.47 -25.89 1.92
CA VAL A 68 4.27 -26.33 0.77
C VAL A 68 3.82 -27.72 0.36
N THR A 69 3.12 -27.80 -0.77
CA THR A 69 2.76 -29.07 -1.40
C THR A 69 3.61 -29.30 -2.66
N PRO A 70 3.81 -30.57 -3.09
CA PRO A 70 4.47 -30.87 -4.36
C PRO A 70 3.84 -30.15 -5.56
N GLU A 71 2.52 -29.98 -5.55
CA GLU A 71 1.76 -29.25 -6.57
C GLU A 71 2.11 -27.76 -6.61
N VAL A 72 2.44 -27.17 -5.45
CA VAL A 72 2.80 -25.74 -5.28
C VAL A 72 4.26 -25.44 -5.63
N THR A 73 5.10 -26.46 -5.85
CA THR A 73 6.51 -26.30 -6.26
C THR A 73 6.81 -26.79 -7.67
N GLN A 74 5.82 -27.37 -8.36
CA GLN A 74 5.99 -28.05 -9.66
C GLN A 74 6.59 -27.18 -10.77
N HIS A 75 6.44 -25.86 -10.66
CA HIS A 75 6.91 -24.92 -11.69
C HIS A 75 8.32 -24.38 -11.42
N LEU A 76 8.89 -24.60 -10.24
CA LEU A 76 10.24 -24.16 -9.89
C LEU A 76 11.25 -25.21 -10.34
N THR A 77 12.07 -24.85 -11.33
CA THR A 77 13.13 -25.74 -11.82
C THR A 77 14.35 -25.70 -10.90
N ALA A 78 15.17 -26.75 -10.94
CA ALA A 78 16.44 -26.78 -10.21
C ALA A 78 17.38 -25.64 -10.63
N ASP A 79 17.36 -25.26 -11.91
CA ASP A 79 18.15 -24.15 -12.45
C ASP A 79 17.65 -22.80 -11.90
N ASP A 80 16.33 -22.57 -11.89
CA ASP A 80 15.72 -21.35 -11.33
C ASP A 80 16.05 -21.21 -9.84
N TYR A 81 15.89 -22.30 -9.08
CA TYR A 81 16.20 -22.33 -7.65
C TYR A 81 17.68 -22.04 -7.39
N THR A 82 18.59 -22.68 -8.14
CA THR A 82 20.03 -22.50 -7.99
C THR A 82 20.45 -21.07 -8.34
N ALA A 83 19.86 -20.48 -9.38
CA ALA A 83 20.13 -19.11 -9.77
C ALA A 83 19.68 -18.10 -8.68
N LEU A 84 18.49 -18.31 -8.11
CA LEU A 84 17.95 -17.46 -7.03
C LEU A 84 18.76 -17.59 -5.74
N LEU A 85 19.10 -18.81 -5.34
CA LEU A 85 19.92 -19.04 -4.15
C LEU A 85 21.32 -18.44 -4.31
N SER A 86 21.95 -18.66 -5.48
CA SER A 86 23.27 -18.08 -5.76
C SER A 86 23.22 -16.55 -5.81
N GLY A 87 22.17 -15.97 -6.40
CA GLY A 87 21.94 -14.52 -6.36
C GLY A 87 21.83 -14.01 -4.93
N CYS A 88 21.01 -14.66 -4.10
CA CYS A 88 20.83 -14.33 -2.69
C CYS A 88 22.13 -14.40 -1.87
N MET A 89 22.95 -15.42 -2.10
CA MET A 89 24.20 -15.59 -1.34
C MET A 89 25.25 -14.53 -1.73
N ASN A 90 25.30 -14.17 -3.01
CA ASN A 90 26.26 -13.19 -3.55
C ASN A 90 25.80 -11.74 -3.38
N ASP A 91 24.54 -11.50 -3.03
CA ASP A 91 24.01 -10.15 -2.87
C ASP A 91 24.73 -9.39 -1.75
N MET A 92 24.99 -8.10 -1.93
CA MET A 92 25.64 -7.29 -0.89
C MET A 92 24.64 -6.79 0.16
N GLU A 93 23.34 -6.79 -0.15
CA GLU A 93 22.25 -6.31 0.71
C GLU A 93 21.58 -7.49 1.41
N ASN A 94 21.53 -7.48 2.74
CA ASN A 94 20.96 -8.58 3.52
C ASN A 94 19.44 -8.62 3.43
N GLU A 95 18.86 -7.43 3.32
CA GLU A 95 17.46 -7.12 3.25
C GLU A 95 16.79 -7.82 2.06
N LYS A 96 17.58 -8.12 1.02
CA LYS A 96 17.07 -8.73 -0.21
C LYS A 96 16.84 -10.23 -0.14
N ALA A 97 17.36 -10.92 0.88
CA ALA A 97 17.23 -12.38 0.99
C ALA A 97 15.78 -12.86 0.94
N LYS A 98 14.86 -12.12 1.58
CA LYS A 98 13.42 -12.41 1.55
C LYS A 98 12.84 -12.34 0.14
N TYR A 99 13.25 -11.38 -0.70
CA TYR A 99 12.70 -11.22 -2.06
C TYR A 99 13.10 -12.35 -2.98
N TYR A 100 14.33 -12.87 -2.83
CA TYR A 100 14.77 -14.05 -3.58
C TYR A 100 13.93 -15.27 -3.21
N GLY A 101 13.68 -15.48 -1.91
CA GLY A 101 12.85 -16.58 -1.44
C GLY A 101 11.40 -16.48 -1.95
N ARG A 102 10.81 -15.28 -1.90
CA ARG A 102 9.44 -15.04 -2.38
C ARG A 102 9.30 -15.17 -3.89
N LEU A 103 10.28 -14.69 -4.66
CA LEU A 103 10.30 -14.89 -6.11
C LEU A 103 10.40 -16.38 -6.46
N ALA A 104 11.20 -17.17 -5.73
CA ALA A 104 11.23 -18.62 -5.90
C ALA A 104 9.86 -19.26 -5.59
N ALA A 105 9.21 -18.84 -4.50
CA ALA A 105 7.87 -19.32 -4.15
C ALA A 105 6.82 -18.95 -5.22
N ALA A 106 6.84 -17.72 -5.73
CA ALA A 106 5.95 -17.26 -6.80
C ALA A 106 6.17 -18.03 -8.12
N ILE A 107 7.43 -18.34 -8.45
CA ILE A 107 7.76 -19.21 -9.59
C ILE A 107 7.21 -20.61 -9.36
N GLY A 108 7.39 -21.19 -8.16
CA GLY A 108 6.86 -22.50 -7.79
C GLY A 108 5.35 -22.59 -7.94
N ARG A 109 4.63 -21.55 -7.49
CA ARG A 109 3.16 -21.41 -7.61
C ARG A 109 2.67 -21.17 -9.04
N GLY A 110 3.58 -20.96 -10.00
CA GLY A 110 3.22 -20.70 -11.39
C GLY A 110 2.67 -19.29 -11.64
N GLU A 111 2.85 -18.36 -10.69
CA GLU A 111 2.42 -16.96 -10.80
C GLU A 111 3.24 -16.19 -11.83
N ILE A 112 4.44 -16.70 -12.15
CA ILE A 112 5.39 -16.09 -13.09
C ILE A 112 5.44 -16.86 -14.41
N LYS A 113 5.12 -16.16 -15.51
CA LYS A 113 5.22 -16.67 -16.88
C LYS A 113 6.64 -17.15 -17.17
N SER A 114 6.76 -18.34 -17.79
CA SER A 114 8.04 -19.01 -18.05
C SER A 114 9.06 -18.13 -18.79
N ASN A 115 8.63 -17.35 -19.78
CA ASN A 115 9.49 -16.45 -20.55
C ASN A 115 10.00 -15.22 -19.77
N SER A 116 9.39 -14.89 -18.63
CA SER A 116 9.76 -13.75 -17.78
C SER A 116 10.66 -14.14 -16.59
N ARG A 117 10.70 -15.42 -16.20
CA ARG A 117 11.40 -15.91 -14.99
C ARG A 117 12.87 -15.50 -14.96
N ARG A 118 13.63 -15.90 -15.97
CA ARG A 118 15.07 -15.63 -16.04
C ARG A 118 15.38 -14.13 -16.01
N PHE A 119 14.55 -13.34 -16.69
CA PHE A 119 14.66 -11.88 -16.66
C PHE A 119 14.41 -11.33 -15.24
N MET A 120 13.37 -11.79 -14.56
CA MET A 120 13.06 -11.37 -13.19
C MET A 120 14.16 -11.76 -12.19
N ILE A 121 14.70 -12.98 -12.30
CA ILE A 121 15.82 -13.45 -11.46
C ILE A 121 17.04 -12.53 -11.65
N ILE A 122 17.41 -12.23 -12.90
CA ILE A 122 18.53 -11.34 -13.21
C ILE A 122 18.25 -9.92 -12.71
N THR A 123 17.04 -9.42 -12.93
CA THR A 123 16.64 -8.07 -12.51
C THR A 123 16.70 -7.93 -11.00
N LEU A 124 16.14 -8.89 -10.24
CA LEU A 124 16.21 -8.89 -8.78
C LEU A 124 17.67 -8.85 -8.30
N GLY A 125 18.57 -9.56 -8.97
CA GLY A 125 20.02 -9.53 -8.68
C GLY A 125 20.70 -8.20 -8.94
N GLN A 126 20.14 -7.34 -9.78
CA GLN A 126 20.73 -6.09 -10.21
C GLN A 126 20.12 -4.86 -9.53
N LEU A 127 18.92 -4.98 -8.96
CA LEU A 127 18.27 -3.88 -8.25
C LEU A 127 18.81 -3.72 -6.84
N SER A 128 18.91 -2.48 -6.36
CA SER A 128 19.13 -2.18 -4.95
C SER A 128 17.85 -2.41 -4.13
N GLU A 129 17.97 -2.54 -2.81
CA GLU A 129 16.79 -2.58 -1.94
C GLU A 129 15.98 -1.28 -2.05
N LEU A 130 16.66 -0.14 -2.16
CA LEU A 130 16.01 1.15 -2.36
C LEU A 130 15.15 1.14 -3.64
N GLN A 131 15.67 0.61 -4.74
CA GLN A 131 14.95 0.46 -5.99
C GLN A 131 13.72 -0.45 -5.87
N LEU A 132 13.84 -1.57 -5.16
CA LEU A 132 12.68 -2.45 -4.88
C LEU A 132 11.60 -1.72 -4.08
N GLN A 133 11.99 -0.92 -3.07
CA GLN A 133 11.05 -0.09 -2.31
C GLN A 133 10.43 1.02 -3.16
N MET A 134 11.18 1.62 -4.10
CA MET A 134 10.63 2.59 -5.06
C MET A 134 9.57 1.92 -5.93
N LEU A 135 9.86 0.77 -6.53
CA LEU A 135 8.88 0.03 -7.34
C LEU A 135 7.64 -0.36 -6.52
N ARG A 136 7.82 -0.80 -5.27
CA ARG A 136 6.72 -1.08 -4.34
C ARG A 136 5.81 0.13 -4.13
N LYS A 137 6.37 1.29 -3.79
CA LYS A 137 5.60 2.53 -3.63
C LYS A 137 4.82 2.88 -4.89
N SER A 138 5.47 2.80 -6.04
CA SER A 138 4.86 3.07 -7.34
C SER A 138 3.71 2.10 -7.67
N VAL A 139 3.85 0.81 -7.33
CA VAL A 139 2.80 -0.19 -7.52
C VAL A 139 1.59 0.13 -6.67
N ILE A 140 1.79 0.49 -5.39
CA ILE A 140 0.71 0.90 -4.48
C ILE A 140 0.01 2.16 -5.04
N ALA A 141 0.75 3.19 -5.43
CA ALA A 141 0.18 4.40 -6.01
C ALA A 141 -0.56 4.17 -7.35
N SER A 142 -0.19 3.12 -8.09
CA SER A 142 -0.89 2.74 -9.32
C SER A 142 -2.20 1.99 -9.09
N GLN A 143 -2.43 1.47 -7.88
CA GLN A 143 -3.57 0.63 -7.52
C GLN A 143 -4.59 1.34 -6.61
N PHE A 144 -4.12 2.24 -5.76
CA PHE A 144 -4.92 2.90 -4.73
C PHE A 144 -4.98 4.41 -4.98
N SER A 145 -6.09 5.06 -4.64
CA SER A 145 -6.19 6.51 -4.71
C SER A 145 -5.57 7.13 -3.44
N LEU A 146 -4.26 7.38 -3.47
CA LEU A 146 -3.52 7.77 -2.28
C LEU A 146 -3.69 9.26 -1.93
N ARG A 147 -3.91 9.54 -0.64
CA ARG A 147 -3.97 10.89 -0.09
C ARG A 147 -2.58 11.55 -0.11
N PRO A 148 -2.40 12.69 -0.79
CA PRO A 148 -1.16 13.46 -0.73
C PRO A 148 -1.01 14.14 0.63
N SER A 149 0.19 14.67 0.93
CA SER A 149 0.43 15.44 2.15
C SER A 149 -0.34 16.76 2.18
N GLN A 150 -0.64 17.33 1.00
CA GLN A 150 -1.41 18.56 0.83
C GLN A 150 -2.24 18.51 -0.47
N GLY A 151 -3.40 19.19 -0.45
CA GLY A 151 -4.28 19.35 -1.61
C GLY A 151 -5.21 18.16 -1.86
N SER A 152 -6.21 18.33 -2.73
CA SER A 152 -7.27 17.35 -3.00
C SER A 152 -6.95 16.33 -4.11
N GLY A 153 -5.70 16.30 -4.59
CA GLY A 153 -5.27 15.39 -5.64
C GLY A 153 -5.03 13.97 -5.16
N GLN A 154 -4.43 13.16 -6.03
CA GLN A 154 -3.94 11.82 -5.72
C GLN A 154 -2.48 11.69 -6.16
N LEU A 155 -1.70 10.87 -5.45
CA LEU A 155 -0.31 10.59 -5.83
C LEU A 155 -0.27 9.56 -6.95
N ASP A 156 0.39 9.89 -8.07
CA ASP A 156 0.72 8.92 -9.10
C ASP A 156 1.98 8.09 -8.76
N ALA A 157 2.29 7.13 -9.63
CA ALA A 157 3.39 6.19 -9.48
C ALA A 157 4.78 6.85 -9.38
N ILE A 158 4.97 8.08 -9.86
CA ILE A 158 6.26 8.79 -9.78
C ILE A 158 6.21 9.82 -8.65
N GLN A 159 5.09 10.53 -8.49
CA GLN A 159 4.91 11.53 -7.45
C GLN A 159 5.12 10.96 -6.05
N ILE A 160 4.71 9.71 -5.81
CA ILE A 160 4.92 9.04 -4.52
C ILE A 160 6.41 8.85 -4.16
N LEU A 161 7.29 8.84 -5.16
CA LEU A 161 8.72 8.64 -4.94
C LEU A 161 9.38 9.87 -4.31
N GLN A 162 8.78 11.06 -4.44
CA GLN A 162 9.29 12.32 -3.88
C GLN A 162 10.78 12.55 -4.18
N ILE A 163 11.19 12.27 -5.42
CA ILE A 163 12.60 12.32 -5.86
C ILE A 163 13.15 13.74 -5.67
N SER A 164 13.96 13.91 -4.64
CA SER A 164 14.45 15.23 -4.21
C SER A 164 15.95 15.37 -4.32
N ASP A 165 16.70 14.27 -4.15
CA ASP A 165 18.16 14.27 -4.17
C ASP A 165 18.77 13.56 -5.40
N PRO A 166 20.07 13.79 -5.70
CA PRO A 166 20.74 13.18 -6.86
C PRO A 166 20.85 11.66 -6.82
N ILE A 167 20.94 11.05 -5.63
CA ILE A 167 21.05 9.59 -5.49
C ILE A 167 19.72 8.95 -5.84
N GLN A 168 18.61 9.44 -5.29
CA GLN A 168 17.26 8.98 -5.67
C GLN A 168 16.99 9.13 -7.17
N ARG A 169 17.46 10.24 -7.76
CA ARG A 169 17.34 10.46 -9.20
C ARG A 169 18.16 9.46 -10.01
N HIS A 170 19.37 9.13 -9.55
CA HIS A 170 20.18 8.09 -10.16
C HIS A 170 19.48 6.72 -10.10
N GLU A 171 18.99 6.32 -8.93
CA GLU A 171 18.28 5.05 -8.75
C GLU A 171 17.04 4.95 -9.65
N TYR A 172 16.26 6.03 -9.76
CA TYR A 172 15.11 6.12 -10.66
C TYR A 172 15.52 6.00 -12.14
N ASN A 173 16.57 6.70 -12.56
CA ASN A 173 17.04 6.64 -13.94
C ASN A 173 17.55 5.23 -14.32
N ASP A 174 18.19 4.53 -13.38
CA ASP A 174 18.59 3.13 -13.60
C ASP A 174 17.36 2.21 -13.78
N LEU A 175 16.30 2.40 -12.98
CA LEU A 175 15.02 1.70 -13.17
C LEU A 175 14.40 1.96 -14.55
N VAL A 176 14.45 3.21 -15.03
CA VAL A 176 13.98 3.59 -16.38
C VAL A 176 14.84 2.90 -17.45
N SER A 177 16.17 2.89 -17.29
CA SER A 177 17.09 2.28 -18.26
C SER A 177 16.86 0.76 -18.41
N ARG A 178 16.37 0.12 -17.35
CA ARG A 178 16.00 -1.30 -17.30
C ARG A 178 14.59 -1.58 -17.83
N SER A 179 13.91 -0.57 -18.37
CA SER A 179 12.52 -0.66 -18.86
C SER A 179 11.49 -1.03 -17.78
N LEU A 180 11.80 -0.79 -16.50
CA LEU A 180 10.84 -1.01 -15.40
C LEU A 180 9.80 0.11 -15.34
N TYR A 181 10.17 1.30 -15.83
CA TYR A 181 9.25 2.37 -16.21
C TYR A 181 9.27 2.55 -17.72
N VAL A 182 8.09 2.71 -18.32
CA VAL A 182 7.88 2.99 -19.74
C VAL A 182 6.91 4.14 -19.85
N THR A 183 7.29 5.23 -20.52
CA THR A 183 6.45 6.44 -20.69
C THR A 183 5.85 6.91 -19.36
N ASP A 184 6.71 7.09 -18.35
CA ASP A 184 6.34 7.56 -17.00
C ASP A 184 5.33 6.67 -16.25
N LYS A 185 5.19 5.40 -16.65
CA LYS A 185 4.33 4.41 -15.99
C LYS A 185 5.12 3.16 -15.67
N LEU A 186 4.74 2.47 -14.60
CA LEU A 186 5.26 1.13 -14.32
C LEU A 186 4.90 0.17 -15.45
N SER A 187 5.92 -0.54 -15.94
CA SER A 187 5.73 -1.68 -16.83
C SER A 187 5.00 -2.81 -16.11
N ASP A 188 4.33 -3.68 -16.86
CA ASP A 188 3.70 -4.87 -16.27
C ASP A 188 4.73 -5.82 -15.66
N LEU A 189 5.94 -5.86 -16.24
CA LEU A 189 7.07 -6.61 -15.71
C LEU A 189 7.50 -6.14 -14.31
N ALA A 190 7.55 -4.82 -14.10
CA ALA A 190 7.85 -4.25 -12.79
C ALA A 190 6.74 -4.56 -11.77
N LYS A 191 5.46 -4.50 -12.18
CA LYS A 191 4.32 -4.85 -11.32
C LYS A 191 4.38 -6.33 -10.93
N ASP A 192 4.67 -7.22 -11.88
CA ASP A 192 4.75 -8.66 -11.64
C ASP A 192 5.93 -9.00 -10.72
N LEU A 193 7.09 -8.35 -10.91
CA LEU A 193 8.23 -8.50 -10.00
C LEU A 193 7.89 -8.07 -8.57
N VAL A 194 7.26 -6.91 -8.39
CA VAL A 194 6.86 -6.43 -7.05
C VAL A 194 5.84 -7.39 -6.42
N LYS A 195 4.84 -7.86 -7.17
CA LYS A 195 3.87 -8.84 -6.66
C LYS A 195 4.52 -10.17 -6.27
N ALA A 196 5.59 -10.57 -6.94
CA ALA A 196 6.34 -11.77 -6.60
C ALA A 196 7.21 -11.60 -5.34
N CYS A 197 7.67 -10.39 -5.06
CA CYS A 197 8.62 -10.10 -3.98
C CYS A 197 7.93 -9.64 -2.68
N PHE A 198 6.70 -9.11 -2.74
CA PHE A 198 6.01 -8.54 -1.58
C PHE A 198 4.67 -9.22 -1.32
N ASP A 199 4.34 -9.38 -0.05
CA ASP A 199 3.05 -9.94 0.34
C ASP A 199 1.91 -8.94 0.09
N PRO A 200 0.66 -9.42 -0.08
CA PRO A 200 -0.49 -8.52 -0.24
C PRO A 200 -0.64 -7.48 0.87
N GLN A 201 -0.20 -7.79 2.10
CA GLN A 201 -0.23 -6.87 3.25
C GLN A 201 0.82 -5.76 3.12
N GLU A 202 2.01 -6.06 2.57
CA GLU A 202 3.05 -5.07 2.30
C GLU A 202 2.70 -4.18 1.10
N LEU A 203 1.76 -4.61 0.26
CA LEU A 203 1.24 -3.86 -0.87
C LEU A 203 0.00 -3.01 -0.52
N GLN A 204 -0.27 -2.79 0.77
CA GLN A 204 -1.32 -1.87 1.21
C GLN A 204 -0.76 -0.44 1.42
N PRO A 205 -1.57 0.61 1.23
CA PRO A 205 -1.19 2.00 1.50
C PRO A 205 -0.55 2.22 2.88
N ALA A 206 -1.11 1.60 3.92
CA ALA A 206 -0.62 1.71 5.30
C ALA A 206 0.81 1.20 5.46
N ALA A 207 1.21 0.21 4.65
CA ALA A 207 2.53 -0.42 4.72
C ALA A 207 3.67 0.49 4.20
N ILE A 208 3.32 1.61 3.56
CA ILE A 208 4.26 2.69 3.17
C ILE A 208 3.96 4.01 3.90
N GLY A 209 3.13 3.98 4.95
CA GLY A 209 2.78 5.16 5.74
C GLY A 209 1.80 6.12 5.06
N HIS A 210 1.06 5.67 4.04
CA HIS A 210 0.05 6.45 3.35
C HIS A 210 -1.37 6.00 3.70
N LEU A 211 -2.32 6.91 3.50
CA LEU A 211 -3.76 6.62 3.56
C LEU A 211 -4.33 6.61 2.15
N GLU A 212 -5.28 5.73 1.92
CA GLU A 212 -6.12 5.79 0.73
C GLU A 212 -7.29 6.74 0.98
N TRP A 213 -7.65 7.50 -0.05
CA TRP A 213 -8.89 8.25 -0.07
C TRP A 213 -10.08 7.32 0.07
N TYR A 214 -11.02 7.71 0.92
CA TYR A 214 -12.33 7.10 0.98
C TYR A 214 -12.99 7.21 -0.41
N PRO A 215 -13.54 6.11 -0.98
CA PRO A 215 -14.02 6.07 -2.36
C PRO A 215 -15.20 6.99 -2.67
N ARG A 216 -15.79 7.65 -1.67
CA ARG A 216 -16.87 8.62 -1.87
C ARG A 216 -16.51 9.97 -1.29
N THR A 217 -17.07 11.01 -1.89
CA THR A 217 -16.96 12.39 -1.40
C THR A 217 -18.12 12.69 -0.46
N VAL A 218 -17.82 13.31 0.69
CA VAL A 218 -18.82 13.90 1.59
C VAL A 218 -19.20 15.28 1.07
N ASP A 219 -20.49 15.53 0.89
CA ASP A 219 -20.97 16.88 0.55
C ASP A 219 -21.51 17.60 1.78
N ILE A 220 -20.89 18.72 2.14
CA ILE A 220 -21.26 19.58 3.26
C ILE A 220 -22.09 20.75 2.70
N ILE A 221 -23.37 20.78 3.06
CA ILE A 221 -24.32 21.80 2.62
C ILE A 221 -24.71 22.63 3.84
N PHE A 222 -24.75 23.95 3.72
CA PHE A 222 -25.05 24.83 4.85
C PHE A 222 -25.97 25.97 4.44
N ASP A 223 -26.92 26.34 5.31
CA ASP A 223 -27.91 27.40 5.07
C ASP A 223 -27.56 28.75 5.72
N SER A 224 -26.56 28.79 6.58
CA SER A 224 -26.20 29.99 7.34
C SER A 224 -24.69 30.11 7.58
N ASN A 225 -24.28 31.13 8.35
CA ASN A 225 -22.88 31.47 8.63
C ASN A 225 -22.19 30.52 9.63
N GLN A 226 -22.53 29.23 9.66
CA GLN A 226 -21.86 28.22 10.50
C GLN A 226 -20.50 27.80 9.92
N THR A 227 -19.68 28.77 9.54
CA THR A 227 -18.40 28.56 8.86
C THR A 227 -17.41 27.80 9.73
N GLU A 228 -17.42 28.02 11.05
CA GLU A 228 -16.57 27.31 12.00
C GLU A 228 -16.81 25.80 11.97
N LEU A 229 -18.07 25.36 12.00
CA LEU A 229 -18.43 23.96 11.88
C LEU A 229 -18.08 23.39 10.50
N VAL A 230 -18.32 24.15 9.43
CA VAL A 230 -17.94 23.73 8.07
C VAL A 230 -16.44 23.46 7.99
N PHE A 231 -15.60 24.36 8.50
CA PHE A 231 -14.15 24.17 8.52
C PHE A 231 -13.73 23.00 9.41
N SER A 232 -14.31 22.87 10.60
CA SER A 232 -14.06 21.74 11.50
C SER A 232 -14.35 20.39 10.83
N LEU A 233 -15.45 20.30 10.08
CA LEU A 233 -15.82 19.10 9.33
C LEU A 233 -14.88 18.85 8.14
N ILE A 234 -14.44 19.90 7.43
CA ILE A 234 -13.45 19.77 6.35
C ILE A 234 -12.14 19.20 6.90
N ASP A 235 -11.63 19.74 8.01
CA ASP A 235 -10.40 19.29 8.64
C ASP A 235 -10.52 17.85 9.15
N ALA A 236 -11.67 17.49 9.73
CA ALA A 236 -11.92 16.13 10.20
C ALA A 236 -12.05 15.12 9.06
N CYS A 237 -12.69 15.50 7.94
CA CYS A 237 -12.73 14.71 6.71
C CYS A 237 -11.32 14.50 6.17
N TRP A 238 -10.53 15.58 6.05
CA TRP A 238 -9.14 15.51 5.60
C TRP A 238 -8.33 14.56 6.47
N ALA A 239 -8.37 14.71 7.80
CA ALA A 239 -7.65 13.87 8.75
C ALA A 239 -8.03 12.38 8.62
N SER A 240 -9.29 12.10 8.27
CA SER A 240 -9.81 10.74 8.06
C SER A 240 -9.65 10.22 6.63
N ALA A 241 -8.89 10.92 5.78
CA ALA A 241 -8.73 10.60 4.35
C ALA A 241 -10.07 10.51 3.60
N ILE A 242 -10.98 11.46 3.85
CA ILE A 242 -12.26 11.59 3.17
C ILE A 242 -12.25 12.86 2.33
N HIS A 243 -12.56 12.74 1.04
CA HIS A 243 -12.81 13.92 0.21
C HIS A 243 -14.07 14.62 0.70
N SER A 244 -14.00 15.94 0.86
CA SER A 244 -15.16 16.77 1.16
C SER A 244 -15.34 17.86 0.11
N SER A 245 -16.59 18.20 -0.15
CA SER A 245 -16.99 19.45 -0.82
C SER A 245 -17.87 20.25 0.12
N ASN A 246 -17.84 21.57 0.01
CA ASN A 246 -18.69 22.46 0.80
C ASN A 246 -19.39 23.47 -0.09
N ARG A 247 -20.68 23.71 0.15
CA ARG A 247 -21.51 24.62 -0.65
C ARG A 247 -22.69 25.19 0.14
N GLY A 248 -23.03 26.44 -0.13
CA GLY A 248 -24.22 27.08 0.44
C GLY A 248 -25.51 26.50 -0.15
N VAL A 249 -26.59 26.49 0.63
CA VAL A 249 -27.91 25.95 0.27
C VAL A 249 -28.48 26.57 -1.02
N GLN A 250 -28.07 27.80 -1.36
CA GLN A 250 -28.53 28.52 -2.57
C GLN A 250 -28.11 27.82 -3.87
N ILE A 251 -27.15 26.88 -3.81
CA ILE A 251 -26.76 26.06 -4.96
C ILE A 251 -27.86 25.06 -5.36
N ILE A 252 -28.76 24.70 -4.43
CA ILE A 252 -29.86 23.77 -4.66
C ILE A 252 -30.78 24.31 -5.74
N ASP A 253 -30.90 25.61 -5.95
CA ASP A 253 -31.78 26.13 -7.01
C ASP A 253 -31.11 26.17 -8.39
N ARG A 254 -29.81 25.86 -8.49
CA ARG A 254 -29.02 25.95 -9.74
C ARG A 254 -28.83 24.56 -10.37
N PRO A 255 -29.59 24.16 -11.40
CA PRO A 255 -29.58 22.78 -11.91
C PRO A 255 -28.22 22.34 -12.47
N VAL A 256 -27.48 23.27 -13.08
CA VAL A 256 -26.20 23.00 -13.76
C VAL A 256 -25.04 22.75 -12.78
N LEU A 257 -25.19 23.13 -11.50
CA LEU A 257 -24.13 23.04 -10.47
C LEU A 257 -24.45 22.01 -9.37
N ALA A 258 -25.55 21.27 -9.52
CA ALA A 258 -26.15 20.44 -8.48
C ALA A 258 -25.78 18.94 -8.58
N ASN A 259 -24.53 18.63 -8.92
CA ASN A 259 -24.00 17.29 -8.72
C ASN A 259 -23.58 17.16 -7.26
N PHE A 260 -24.44 16.53 -6.45
CA PHE A 260 -24.21 16.33 -5.03
C PHE A 260 -23.63 14.95 -4.77
N ALA A 261 -22.50 14.90 -4.06
CA ALA A 261 -21.91 13.63 -3.64
C ALA A 261 -22.73 12.96 -2.53
N SER A 262 -22.50 11.67 -2.26
CA SER A 262 -23.11 10.94 -1.14
C SER A 262 -22.01 10.21 -0.39
N PRO A 263 -21.93 10.31 0.95
CA PRO A 263 -22.94 10.84 1.89
C PRO A 263 -22.99 12.38 1.98
N ARG A 264 -24.07 12.93 2.55
CA ARG A 264 -24.31 14.38 2.69
C ARG A 264 -24.53 14.80 4.13
N VAL A 265 -24.00 15.97 4.49
CA VAL A 265 -24.22 16.63 5.78
C VAL A 265 -24.89 17.97 5.52
N MET A 266 -26.12 18.14 6.02
CA MET A 266 -26.87 19.39 5.93
C MET A 266 -26.80 20.14 7.27
N ILE A 267 -26.10 21.27 7.30
CA ILE A 267 -25.98 22.15 8.46
C ILE A 267 -27.07 23.21 8.36
N MET A 268 -27.97 23.19 9.34
CA MET A 268 -29.13 24.07 9.47
C MET A 268 -28.92 24.98 10.67
N GLY A 269 -28.39 26.17 10.42
CA GLY A 269 -28.14 27.18 11.44
C GLY A 269 -29.09 28.36 11.36
N SER A 270 -30.06 28.37 10.46
CA SER A 270 -31.11 29.39 10.41
C SER A 270 -32.21 29.10 11.44
N ASP A 271 -32.63 30.13 12.17
CA ASP A 271 -33.84 30.11 13.01
C ASP A 271 -35.13 30.03 12.18
N ALA A 272 -35.11 30.58 10.96
CA ALA A 272 -36.27 30.64 10.10
C ALA A 272 -36.65 29.25 9.58
N GLU A 273 -37.94 29.09 9.24
CA GLU A 273 -38.43 27.84 8.64
C GLU A 273 -37.68 27.57 7.32
N PRO A 274 -37.05 26.40 7.15
CA PRO A 274 -36.24 26.06 5.99
C PRO A 274 -37.10 25.76 4.76
N ASP A 275 -37.39 26.80 3.99
CA ASP A 275 -38.18 26.76 2.74
C ASP A 275 -37.55 25.92 1.62
N TYR A 276 -36.26 25.61 1.73
CA TYR A 276 -35.50 24.80 0.77
C TYR A 276 -35.70 23.29 0.92
N LEU A 277 -36.34 22.80 1.99
CA LEU A 277 -36.52 21.34 2.22
C LEU A 277 -37.27 20.62 1.07
N PRO A 278 -38.35 21.17 0.48
CA PRO A 278 -39.01 20.58 -0.68
C PRO A 278 -38.08 20.49 -1.89
N SER A 279 -37.32 21.55 -2.18
CA SER A 279 -36.35 21.59 -3.29
C SER A 279 -35.21 20.61 -3.07
N LEU A 280 -34.72 20.50 -1.84
CA LEU A 280 -33.73 19.51 -1.44
C LEU A 280 -34.27 18.09 -1.70
N LYS A 281 -35.54 17.82 -1.31
CA LYS A 281 -36.18 16.49 -1.46
C LYS A 281 -36.41 16.12 -2.91
N ALA A 282 -36.78 17.08 -3.74
CA ALA A 282 -36.92 16.85 -5.17
C ALA A 282 -35.60 16.44 -5.84
N ARG A 283 -34.45 16.80 -5.24
CA ARG A 283 -33.12 16.55 -5.81
C ARG A 283 -32.34 15.42 -5.12
N MET A 284 -32.70 15.06 -3.89
CA MET A 284 -31.94 14.12 -3.07
C MET A 284 -32.82 13.01 -2.50
N LYS A 285 -32.25 11.84 -2.27
CA LYS A 285 -32.95 10.70 -1.67
C LYS A 285 -32.96 10.78 -0.15
N ASP A 286 -34.02 10.26 0.46
CA ASP A 286 -34.30 10.43 1.89
C ASP A 286 -33.21 9.88 2.85
N ASN A 287 -32.49 8.82 2.43
CA ASN A 287 -31.53 8.11 3.30
C ASN A 287 -30.09 8.64 3.20
N ASP A 288 -29.83 9.63 2.35
CA ASP A 288 -28.46 10.06 2.04
C ASP A 288 -28.00 11.29 2.85
N ILE A 289 -28.86 11.86 3.70
CA ILE A 289 -28.62 13.15 4.36
C ILE A 289 -28.63 13.00 5.89
N LEU A 290 -27.53 13.44 6.50
CA LEU A 290 -27.42 13.70 7.92
C LEU A 290 -27.68 15.19 8.17
N PHE A 291 -28.74 15.51 8.91
CA PHE A 291 -29.08 16.88 9.30
C PHE A 291 -28.40 17.24 10.63
N VAL A 292 -27.82 18.43 10.70
CA VAL A 292 -27.24 19.03 11.90
C VAL A 292 -27.97 20.35 12.15
N CYS A 293 -28.77 20.42 13.20
CA CYS A 293 -29.71 21.51 13.42
C CYS A 293 -29.39 22.27 14.70
N TYR A 294 -29.09 23.57 14.60
CA TYR A 294 -28.89 24.44 15.77
C TYR A 294 -30.21 24.85 16.43
N HIS A 295 -31.31 24.80 15.66
CA HIS A 295 -32.65 25.14 16.09
C HIS A 295 -33.60 23.94 15.90
N ASN A 296 -34.70 23.91 16.63
CA ASN A 296 -35.62 22.77 16.61
C ASN A 296 -36.47 22.73 15.32
N HIS A 297 -35.90 22.15 14.27
CA HIS A 297 -36.57 21.91 12.98
C HIS A 297 -36.92 20.44 12.76
N GLU A 298 -36.76 19.58 13.78
CA GLU A 298 -36.85 18.13 13.60
C GLU A 298 -38.20 17.67 13.05
N GLN A 299 -39.32 18.17 13.58
CA GLN A 299 -40.65 17.79 13.11
C GLN A 299 -40.84 18.10 11.61
N LEU A 300 -40.36 19.27 11.17
CA LEU A 300 -40.44 19.67 9.77
C LEU A 300 -39.53 18.82 8.89
N ILE A 301 -38.28 18.59 9.33
CA ILE A 301 -37.35 17.70 8.61
C ILE A 301 -37.99 16.32 8.44
N ARG A 302 -38.59 15.76 9.49
CA ARG A 302 -39.24 14.44 9.45
C ARG A 302 -40.45 14.38 8.50
N ALA A 303 -41.15 15.50 8.30
CA ALA A 303 -42.25 15.57 7.34
C ALA A 303 -41.76 15.38 5.89
N TYR A 304 -40.57 15.88 5.57
CA TYR A 304 -39.95 15.73 4.25
C TYR A 304 -39.04 14.49 4.15
N TYR A 305 -38.30 14.18 5.20
CA TYR A 305 -37.27 13.16 5.30
C TYR A 305 -37.53 12.24 6.51
N PRO A 306 -38.50 11.32 6.42
CA PRO A 306 -38.91 10.52 7.58
C PRO A 306 -37.78 9.64 8.14
N HIS A 307 -36.90 9.15 7.27
CA HIS A 307 -35.81 8.22 7.60
C HIS A 307 -34.44 8.90 7.79
N SER A 308 -34.35 10.22 7.70
CA SER A 308 -33.05 10.90 7.86
C SER A 308 -32.53 10.79 9.28
N THR A 309 -31.23 11.02 9.43
CA THR A 309 -30.64 11.16 10.75
C THR A 309 -30.55 12.64 11.09
N VAL A 310 -30.95 13.02 12.32
CA VAL A 310 -30.89 14.40 12.81
C VAL A 310 -29.95 14.45 14.02
N ILE A 311 -29.05 15.43 14.04
CA ILE A 311 -28.23 15.83 15.19
C ILE A 311 -28.79 17.16 15.66
N ASN A 312 -29.27 17.20 16.90
CA ASN A 312 -29.60 18.45 17.54
C ASN A 312 -28.31 19.06 18.12
N ALA A 313 -27.85 20.15 17.49
CA ALA A 313 -26.64 20.87 17.86
C ALA A 313 -26.86 21.87 18.99
N GLY A 314 -28.11 22.06 19.45
CA GLY A 314 -28.43 22.99 20.53
C GLY A 314 -27.63 22.70 21.80
N GLY A 315 -26.72 23.62 22.15
CA GLY A 315 -25.88 23.52 23.34
C GLY A 315 -24.62 22.65 23.20
N LEU A 316 -24.36 22.08 22.02
CA LEU A 316 -23.13 21.35 21.73
C LEU A 316 -22.04 22.29 21.21
N SER A 317 -20.79 22.00 21.56
CA SER A 317 -19.63 22.63 20.95
C SER A 317 -19.40 22.15 19.51
N THR A 318 -18.68 22.94 18.72
CA THR A 318 -18.26 22.55 17.35
C THR A 318 -17.55 21.20 17.33
N VAL A 319 -16.70 20.93 18.33
CA VAL A 319 -15.94 19.68 18.46
C VAL A 319 -16.87 18.48 18.66
N GLU A 320 -17.82 18.58 19.58
CA GLU A 320 -18.79 17.51 19.86
C GLU A 320 -19.67 17.20 18.64
N ILE A 321 -20.09 18.25 17.91
CA ILE A 321 -20.88 18.09 16.68
C ILE A 321 -20.04 17.37 15.62
N THR A 322 -18.80 17.81 15.39
CA THR A 322 -17.88 17.20 14.43
C THR A 322 -17.62 15.73 14.75
N GLU A 323 -17.37 15.38 16.01
CA GLU A 323 -17.17 13.99 16.43
C GLU A 323 -18.40 13.12 16.16
N GLN A 324 -19.61 13.61 16.46
CA GLN A 324 -20.85 12.89 16.19
C GLN A 324 -21.10 12.70 14.70
N VAL A 325 -20.87 13.74 13.88
CA VAL A 325 -21.01 13.68 12.42
C VAL A 325 -20.02 12.67 11.84
N MET A 326 -18.74 12.78 12.20
CA MET A 326 -17.68 11.92 11.67
C MET A 326 -17.87 10.46 12.09
N THR A 327 -18.29 10.21 13.32
CA THR A 327 -18.64 8.85 13.79
C THR A 327 -19.72 8.25 12.90
N ARG A 328 -20.78 9.00 12.61
CA ARG A 328 -21.86 8.52 11.74
C ARG A 328 -21.43 8.30 10.31
N ILE A 329 -20.64 9.21 9.74
CA ILE A 329 -20.07 9.04 8.39
C ILE A 329 -19.22 7.77 8.36
N LYS A 330 -18.37 7.52 9.36
CA LYS A 330 -17.53 6.33 9.41
C LYS A 330 -18.36 5.05 9.56
N THR A 331 -19.26 4.99 10.54
CA THR A 331 -20.10 3.82 10.82
C THR A 331 -21.02 3.45 9.66
N ALA A 332 -21.72 4.42 9.07
CA ALA A 332 -22.64 4.18 7.95
C ALA A 332 -21.93 3.64 6.70
N ASN A 333 -20.61 3.84 6.61
CA ASN A 333 -19.80 3.48 5.46
C ASN A 333 -18.77 2.38 5.75
N GLY A 334 -18.85 1.71 6.91
CA GLY A 334 -17.97 0.60 7.28
C GLY A 334 -16.50 0.98 7.48
N LEU A 335 -16.21 2.28 7.69
CA LEU A 335 -14.88 2.71 8.10
C LEU A 335 -14.70 2.37 9.58
N ALA A 336 -13.60 1.70 9.92
CA ALA A 336 -13.23 1.43 11.31
C ALA A 336 -13.16 2.76 12.09
N ILE A 337 -13.76 2.78 13.28
CA ILE A 337 -13.83 3.96 14.16
C ILE A 337 -12.47 4.21 14.80
#